data_AF-A0A1G0ZHZ4-F1
#
_entry.id   AF-A0A1G0ZHZ4-F1
#
_cell.length_a   1.000
_cell.length_b   1.000
_cell.length_c   1.000
_cell.angle_alpha   90.00
_cell.angle_beta   90.00
_cell.angle_gamma   90.00
#
_symmetry.space_group_name_H-M   'P 1'
#
loop_
_entity.id
_entity.type
_entity.pdbx_description
1 polymer ?
#
loop_
_entity_poly.entity_id
_entity_poly.type
_entity_poly.pdbx_seq_one_letter_code
_entity_poly.pdbx_strand_id
1 'polypeptide(L)'
;MKKVFVSGCYDILHGGHVEFFTQARSLGDYLIVCVAGEEIQFMHKRRRPFLPIEHKIHLIKSMRMVDEVVVGDDTEMGLNFKSAFLKTRPQILAVTEDDKYESVKKKLCAQVGAEYAKLPKLLGYKQISSTELFQKLTAPAEVPVRVDLAGGWLDVPRFARPDGFVVNCAISPLVSLFNWPYETCAGLGGSGAHALLMAKDAVKSELANNVGWQDPVVIHETGLCVWRSGPRPVLDFKINPSFLRNKLALFWTGKTHVTMELANLPRDYDLLARGSQIGREAAMERNFDKLCEAVRITHDVQLKEGMQPLPDMGEKAKKYCGGGHGGYAVYLFDDRPFNSQLIEIEPYMRHFLDSDD
;
A
#
# COMPACT_ATOMS: atom_id res chain seq x y z
N MET A 1 -7.52 -47.40 -9.08
CA MET A 1 -6.79 -46.26 -8.48
C MET A 1 -7.30 -44.98 -9.12
N LYS A 2 -8.00 -44.14 -8.36
CA LYS A 2 -8.58 -42.87 -8.78
C LYS A 2 -7.57 -41.74 -8.57
N LYS A 3 -7.05 -41.17 -9.64
CA LYS A 3 -6.06 -40.07 -9.58
C LYS A 3 -6.74 -38.72 -9.45
N VAL A 4 -6.27 -37.92 -8.49
CA VAL A 4 -6.67 -36.53 -8.27
C VAL A 4 -5.52 -35.63 -8.68
N PHE A 5 -5.83 -34.54 -9.36
CA PHE A 5 -4.86 -33.56 -9.81
C PHE A 5 -5.21 -32.19 -9.24
N VAL A 6 -4.19 -31.49 -8.72
CA VAL A 6 -4.29 -30.09 -8.31
C VAL A 6 -3.18 -29.28 -8.96
N SER A 7 -3.40 -27.99 -9.20
CA SER A 7 -2.39 -27.11 -9.79
C SER A 7 -2.30 -25.76 -9.07
N GLY A 8 -1.08 -25.23 -8.96
CA GLY A 8 -0.84 -23.95 -8.31
C GLY A 8 0.63 -23.53 -8.35
N CYS A 9 0.92 -22.30 -7.91
CA CYS A 9 2.30 -21.82 -7.81
C CYS A 9 3.03 -22.41 -6.60
N TYR A 10 2.31 -22.59 -5.48
CA TYR A 10 2.79 -23.16 -4.21
C TYR A 10 4.15 -22.60 -3.73
N ASP A 11 4.30 -21.28 -3.82
CA ASP A 11 5.57 -20.57 -3.62
C ASP A 11 6.00 -20.51 -2.16
N ILE A 12 5.14 -20.00 -1.28
CA ILE A 12 5.33 -19.99 0.17
C ILE A 12 4.27 -20.92 0.74
N LEU A 13 4.71 -22.13 1.11
CA LEU A 13 3.84 -23.15 1.70
C LEU A 13 3.32 -22.71 3.07
N HIS A 14 2.09 -23.09 3.38
CA HIS A 14 1.42 -22.79 4.64
C HIS A 14 0.31 -23.80 4.88
N GLY A 15 -0.27 -23.81 6.09
CA GLY A 15 -1.28 -24.79 6.50
C GLY A 15 -2.49 -24.90 5.56
N GLY A 16 -2.93 -23.80 4.95
CA GLY A 16 -3.96 -23.83 3.90
C GLY A 16 -3.64 -24.71 2.68
N HIS A 17 -2.38 -24.82 2.26
CA HIS A 17 -1.99 -25.73 1.17
C HIS A 17 -2.06 -27.19 1.62
N VAL A 18 -1.60 -27.48 2.84
CA VAL A 18 -1.64 -28.83 3.42
C VAL A 18 -3.08 -29.32 3.55
N GLU A 19 -3.97 -28.46 4.01
CA GLU A 19 -5.40 -28.75 4.14
C GLU A 19 -6.06 -28.96 2.77
N PHE A 20 -5.77 -28.09 1.79
CA PHE A 20 -6.25 -28.26 0.41
C PHE A 20 -5.77 -29.58 -0.21
N PHE A 21 -4.49 -29.95 -0.02
CA PHE A 21 -3.96 -31.23 -0.51
C PHE A 21 -4.61 -32.42 0.21
N THR A 22 -4.91 -32.30 1.50
CA THR A 22 -5.59 -33.34 2.28
C THR A 22 -7.01 -33.58 1.75
N GLN A 23 -7.77 -32.50 1.54
CA GLN A 23 -9.13 -32.58 0.96
C GLN A 23 -9.10 -33.09 -0.48
N ALA A 24 -8.12 -32.67 -1.29
CA ALA A 24 -7.96 -33.19 -2.65
C ALA A 24 -7.66 -34.69 -2.61
N ARG A 25 -6.73 -35.14 -1.74
CA ARG A 25 -6.37 -36.55 -1.59
C ARG A 25 -7.55 -37.41 -1.16
N SER A 26 -8.50 -36.89 -0.39
CA SER A 26 -9.70 -37.65 0.03
C SER A 26 -10.71 -37.90 -1.10
N LEU A 27 -10.59 -37.23 -2.25
CA LEU A 27 -11.46 -37.48 -3.40
C LEU A 27 -11.07 -38.71 -4.25
N GLY A 28 -9.89 -39.31 -3.97
CA GLY A 28 -9.36 -40.44 -4.72
C GLY A 28 -8.27 -41.20 -3.96
N ASP A 29 -7.42 -41.92 -4.69
CA ASP A 29 -6.40 -42.85 -4.17
C ASP A 29 -4.96 -42.37 -4.42
N TYR A 30 -4.77 -41.34 -5.26
CA TYR A 30 -3.45 -40.90 -5.69
C TYR A 30 -3.49 -39.40 -6.03
N LEU A 31 -2.72 -38.57 -5.32
CA LEU A 31 -2.67 -37.12 -5.53
C LEU A 31 -1.44 -36.70 -6.33
N ILE A 32 -1.70 -36.04 -7.46
CA ILE A 32 -0.71 -35.38 -8.30
C ILE A 32 -0.79 -33.87 -8.03
N VAL A 33 0.30 -33.29 -7.55
CA VAL A 33 0.43 -31.84 -7.36
C VAL A 33 1.25 -31.25 -8.50
N CYS A 34 0.63 -30.40 -9.30
CA CYS A 34 1.32 -29.65 -10.35
C CYS A 34 1.77 -28.27 -9.82
N VAL A 35 3.08 -28.06 -9.80
CA VAL A 35 3.70 -26.76 -9.48
C VAL A 35 3.92 -25.97 -10.76
N ALA A 36 3.62 -24.67 -10.73
CA ALA A 36 3.98 -23.78 -11.84
C ALA A 36 5.51 -23.64 -11.93
N GLY A 37 6.04 -23.76 -13.16
CA GLY A 37 7.42 -23.41 -13.48
C GLY A 37 7.75 -21.95 -13.20
N GLU A 38 9.03 -21.63 -13.09
CA GLU A 38 9.48 -20.31 -12.61
C GLU A 38 9.08 -19.17 -13.55
N GLU A 39 9.22 -19.37 -14.87
CA GLU A 39 8.86 -18.38 -15.88
C GLU A 39 7.35 -18.14 -15.91
N ILE A 40 6.56 -19.20 -15.84
CA ILE A 40 5.10 -19.15 -15.76
C ILE A 40 4.65 -18.41 -14.49
N GLN A 41 5.27 -18.74 -13.36
CA GLN A 41 4.99 -18.05 -12.10
C GLN A 41 5.35 -16.56 -12.18
N PHE A 42 6.49 -16.22 -12.80
CA PHE A 42 6.88 -14.83 -13.04
C PHE A 42 5.86 -14.10 -13.92
N MET A 43 5.44 -14.69 -15.03
CA MET A 43 4.43 -14.13 -15.93
C MET A 43 3.09 -13.89 -15.23
N HIS A 44 2.65 -14.82 -14.39
CA HIS A 44 1.37 -14.69 -13.67
C HIS A 44 1.42 -13.75 -12.47
N LYS A 45 2.52 -13.75 -11.71
CA LYS A 45 2.63 -13.02 -10.44
C LYS A 45 3.40 -11.71 -10.56
N ARG A 46 4.05 -11.45 -11.71
CA ARG A 46 4.95 -10.32 -11.96
C ARG A 46 6.06 -10.21 -10.90
N ARG A 47 6.46 -11.33 -10.31
CA ARG A 47 7.55 -11.44 -9.34
C ARG A 47 8.23 -12.78 -9.51
N ARG A 48 9.55 -12.83 -9.27
CA ARG A 48 10.29 -14.09 -9.24
C ARG A 48 9.73 -14.99 -8.13
N PRO A 49 9.72 -16.32 -8.33
CA PRO A 49 9.44 -17.26 -7.24
C PRO A 49 10.34 -17.00 -6.04
N PHE A 50 9.80 -17.21 -4.84
CA PHE A 50 10.59 -17.13 -3.61
C PHE A 50 11.42 -18.40 -3.42
N LEU A 51 10.84 -19.56 -3.75
CA LEU A 51 11.53 -20.84 -3.71
C LEU A 51 11.89 -21.29 -5.14
N PRO A 52 13.15 -21.71 -5.38
CA PRO A 52 13.51 -22.40 -6.62
C PRO A 52 12.64 -23.65 -6.84
N ILE A 53 12.43 -24.03 -8.10
CA ILE A 53 11.52 -25.13 -8.45
C ILE A 53 11.87 -26.46 -7.77
N GLU A 54 13.14 -26.79 -7.63
CA GLU A 54 13.62 -28.03 -7.00
C GLU A 54 13.25 -28.09 -5.52
N HIS A 55 13.37 -26.96 -4.82
CA HIS A 55 12.98 -26.84 -3.41
C HIS A 55 11.47 -27.03 -3.25
N LYS A 56 10.66 -26.39 -4.12
CA LYS A 56 9.20 -26.58 -4.12
C LYS A 56 8.82 -28.04 -4.31
N ILE A 57 9.44 -28.71 -5.30
CA ILE A 57 9.18 -30.12 -5.59
C ILE A 57 9.54 -30.99 -4.37
N HIS A 58 10.72 -30.80 -3.78
CA HIS A 58 11.17 -31.60 -2.66
C HIS A 58 10.25 -31.44 -1.43
N LEU A 59 9.87 -30.21 -1.09
CA LEU A 59 8.98 -29.92 0.04
C LEU A 59 7.60 -30.54 -0.17
N ILE A 60 6.99 -30.35 -1.35
CA ILE A 60 5.64 -30.86 -1.63
C ILE A 60 5.64 -32.39 -1.69
N LYS A 61 6.65 -33.00 -2.32
CA LYS A 61 6.77 -34.46 -2.42
C LYS A 61 7.00 -35.13 -1.06
N SER A 62 7.54 -34.40 -0.07
CA SER A 62 7.71 -34.92 1.29
C SER A 62 6.39 -34.98 2.08
N MET A 63 5.31 -34.37 1.59
CA MET A 63 4.03 -34.34 2.30
C MET A 63 3.30 -35.68 2.15
N ARG A 64 2.83 -36.23 3.28
CA ARG A 64 2.23 -37.58 3.34
C ARG A 64 1.10 -37.84 2.35
N MET A 65 0.30 -36.84 2.03
CA MET A 65 -0.87 -36.98 1.15
C MET A 65 -0.53 -36.84 -0.34
N VAL A 66 0.70 -36.47 -0.70
CA VAL A 66 1.13 -36.24 -2.07
C VAL A 66 1.88 -37.46 -2.59
N ASP A 67 1.41 -38.00 -3.71
CA ASP A 67 2.01 -39.19 -4.33
C ASP A 67 2.98 -38.80 -5.46
N GLU A 68 2.69 -37.72 -6.19
CA GLU A 68 3.50 -37.26 -7.32
C GLU A 68 3.51 -35.73 -7.41
N VAL A 69 4.66 -35.18 -7.82
CA VAL A 69 4.80 -33.76 -8.13
C VAL A 69 5.27 -33.61 -9.57
N VAL A 70 4.58 -32.78 -10.34
CA VAL A 70 4.89 -32.47 -11.74
C VAL A 70 5.03 -30.96 -11.93
N VAL A 71 5.73 -30.53 -12.98
CA VAL A 71 5.88 -29.11 -13.33
C VAL A 71 4.94 -28.76 -14.49
N GLY A 72 4.28 -27.62 -14.38
CA GLY A 72 3.44 -27.02 -15.42
C GLY A 72 4.10 -25.79 -16.02
N ASP A 73 4.39 -25.87 -17.33
CA ASP A 73 5.09 -24.83 -18.10
C ASP A 73 4.25 -24.29 -19.27
N ASP A 74 2.95 -24.62 -19.33
CA ASP A 74 2.08 -24.09 -20.37
C ASP A 74 1.84 -22.57 -20.13
N THR A 75 1.87 -21.77 -21.20
CA THR A 75 1.70 -20.31 -21.12
C THR A 75 0.23 -19.86 -21.15
N GLU A 76 -0.71 -20.79 -21.42
CA GLU A 76 -2.14 -20.52 -21.50
C GLU A 76 -2.70 -20.14 -20.12
N MET A 77 -3.23 -18.92 -20.00
CA MET A 77 -3.70 -18.40 -18.72
C MET A 77 -4.85 -19.24 -18.15
N GLY A 78 -4.71 -19.69 -16.91
CA GLY A 78 -5.68 -20.56 -16.24
C GLY A 78 -5.50 -22.05 -16.55
N LEU A 79 -4.65 -22.40 -17.53
CA LEU A 79 -4.34 -23.75 -17.99
C LEU A 79 -2.83 -23.99 -18.08
N ASN A 80 -2.05 -23.38 -17.20
CA ASN A 80 -0.59 -23.49 -17.15
C ASN A 80 -0.05 -24.91 -16.81
N PHE A 81 -0.96 -25.87 -16.63
CA PHE A 81 -0.72 -27.27 -16.29
C PHE A 81 -1.31 -28.23 -17.34
N LYS A 82 -1.79 -27.72 -18.48
CA LYS A 82 -2.55 -28.46 -19.49
C LYS A 82 -1.80 -29.70 -19.99
N SER A 83 -0.55 -29.53 -20.40
CA SER A 83 0.28 -30.61 -20.93
C SER A 83 0.54 -31.69 -19.86
N ALA A 84 0.82 -31.28 -18.61
CA ALA A 84 0.97 -32.20 -17.47
C ALA A 84 -0.33 -32.96 -17.16
N PHE A 85 -1.47 -32.28 -17.19
CA PHE A 85 -2.79 -32.87 -16.96
C PHE A 85 -3.17 -33.91 -18.01
N LEU A 86 -2.99 -33.57 -19.30
CA LEU A 86 -3.27 -34.49 -20.40
C LEU A 86 -2.36 -35.71 -20.39
N LYS A 87 -1.08 -35.54 -20.01
CA LYS A 87 -0.11 -36.65 -19.88
C LYS A 87 -0.46 -37.59 -18.74
N THR A 88 -0.88 -37.06 -17.59
CA THR A 88 -1.15 -37.85 -16.38
C THR A 88 -2.55 -38.50 -16.35
N ARG A 89 -3.49 -37.98 -17.15
CA ARG A 89 -4.88 -38.46 -17.31
C ARG A 89 -5.58 -38.74 -15.98
N PRO A 90 -5.70 -37.74 -15.08
CA PRO A 90 -6.37 -37.91 -13.80
C PRO A 90 -7.88 -38.08 -13.98
N GLN A 91 -8.57 -38.61 -12.96
CA GLN A 91 -10.03 -38.72 -12.94
C GLN A 91 -10.68 -37.48 -12.32
N ILE A 92 -9.94 -36.68 -11.54
CA ILE A 92 -10.46 -35.46 -10.92
C ILE A 92 -9.44 -34.33 -11.07
N LEU A 93 -9.91 -33.15 -11.46
CA LEU A 93 -9.23 -31.87 -11.24
C LEU A 93 -9.85 -31.17 -10.04
N ALA A 94 -9.12 -31.09 -8.93
CA ALA A 94 -9.56 -30.38 -7.73
C ALA A 94 -9.02 -28.94 -7.74
N VAL A 95 -9.89 -27.99 -7.44
CA VAL A 95 -9.58 -26.54 -7.33
C VAL A 95 -10.17 -25.96 -6.07
N THR A 96 -9.74 -24.76 -5.67
CA THR A 96 -10.38 -24.01 -4.59
C THR A 96 -11.64 -23.29 -5.07
N GLU A 97 -12.54 -22.98 -4.14
CA GLU A 97 -13.83 -22.31 -4.39
C GLU A 97 -13.73 -20.96 -5.14
N ASP A 98 -12.60 -20.25 -5.01
CA ASP A 98 -12.32 -18.95 -5.62
C ASP A 98 -11.65 -19.04 -7.01
N ASP A 99 -11.70 -20.20 -7.66
CA ASP A 99 -11.16 -20.38 -9.00
C ASP A 99 -11.85 -19.47 -10.03
N LYS A 100 -11.04 -18.76 -10.82
CA LYS A 100 -11.49 -17.78 -11.82
C LYS A 100 -11.58 -18.35 -13.24
N TYR A 101 -11.18 -19.61 -13.45
CA TYR A 101 -10.97 -20.22 -14.77
C TYR A 101 -11.83 -21.47 -14.97
N GLU A 102 -12.96 -21.56 -14.25
CA GLU A 102 -13.82 -22.74 -14.22
C GLU A 102 -14.26 -23.20 -15.62
N SER A 103 -14.66 -22.26 -16.49
CA SER A 103 -15.18 -22.58 -17.82
C SER A 103 -14.14 -23.28 -18.70
N VAL A 104 -12.89 -22.80 -18.70
CA VAL A 104 -11.81 -23.38 -19.50
C VAL A 104 -11.29 -24.69 -18.87
N LYS A 105 -11.25 -24.79 -17.55
CA LYS A 105 -10.85 -26.00 -16.84
C LYS A 105 -11.84 -27.15 -17.02
N LYS A 106 -13.16 -26.87 -17.00
CA LYS A 106 -14.19 -27.88 -17.30
C LYS A 106 -14.06 -28.41 -18.74
N LYS A 107 -13.77 -27.55 -19.71
CA LYS A 107 -13.50 -27.97 -21.09
C LYS A 107 -12.28 -28.90 -21.18
N LEU A 108 -11.20 -28.60 -20.45
CA LEU A 108 -10.02 -29.47 -20.38
C LEU A 108 -10.36 -30.82 -19.72
N CYS A 109 -11.11 -30.81 -18.62
CA CYS A 109 -11.54 -32.04 -17.94
C CYS A 109 -12.35 -32.97 -18.85
N ALA A 110 -13.25 -32.41 -19.66
CA ALA A 110 -14.06 -33.17 -20.61
C ALA A 110 -13.22 -33.94 -21.65
N GLN A 111 -12.03 -33.45 -22.02
CA GLN A 111 -11.15 -34.11 -23.00
C GLN A 111 -10.60 -35.45 -22.50
N VAL A 112 -10.49 -35.63 -21.19
CA VAL A 112 -9.96 -36.86 -20.56
C VAL A 112 -11.01 -37.61 -19.73
N GLY A 113 -12.25 -37.12 -19.71
CA GLY A 113 -13.32 -37.67 -18.88
C GLY A 113 -13.12 -37.44 -17.39
N ALA A 114 -12.41 -36.37 -17.00
CA ALA A 114 -12.20 -36.01 -15.60
C ALA A 114 -13.39 -35.23 -15.03
N GLU A 115 -13.61 -35.37 -13.73
CA GLU A 115 -14.52 -34.55 -12.94
C GLU A 115 -13.82 -33.25 -12.50
N TYR A 116 -14.53 -32.13 -12.54
CA TYR A 116 -14.08 -30.85 -11.98
C TYR A 116 -14.67 -30.68 -10.58
N ALA A 117 -13.82 -30.70 -9.55
CA ALA A 117 -14.25 -30.61 -8.16
C ALA A 117 -13.80 -29.29 -7.53
N LYS A 118 -14.74 -28.53 -6.94
CA LYS A 118 -14.43 -27.34 -6.13
C LYS A 118 -14.39 -27.72 -4.66
N LEU A 119 -13.31 -27.34 -3.98
CA LEU A 119 -13.10 -27.55 -2.55
C LEU A 119 -13.16 -26.22 -1.78
N PRO A 120 -13.84 -26.18 -0.63
CA PRO A 120 -13.92 -24.99 0.20
C PRO A 120 -12.59 -24.75 0.93
N LYS A 121 -12.31 -23.50 1.32
CA LYS A 121 -11.11 -23.18 2.13
C LYS A 121 -11.37 -23.33 3.62
N LEU A 122 -11.81 -24.52 4.05
CA LEU A 122 -12.08 -24.81 5.45
C LEU A 122 -10.77 -24.99 6.23
N LEU A 123 -10.57 -24.17 7.26
CA LEU A 123 -9.43 -24.26 8.18
C LEU A 123 -9.92 -24.11 9.61
N GLY A 124 -9.47 -25.00 10.51
CA GLY A 124 -9.77 -24.94 11.95
C GLY A 124 -9.01 -23.85 12.72
N TYR A 125 -8.26 -23.01 12.02
CA TYR A 125 -7.42 -21.95 12.58
C TYR A 125 -7.33 -20.78 11.59
N LYS A 126 -6.69 -19.68 12.02
CA LYS A 126 -6.57 -18.45 11.23
C LYS A 126 -6.04 -18.73 9.82
N GLN A 127 -6.83 -18.37 8.82
CA GLN A 127 -6.43 -18.44 7.42
C GLN A 127 -5.39 -17.39 7.09
N ILE A 128 -4.39 -17.78 6.30
CA ILE A 128 -3.33 -16.92 5.79
C ILE A 128 -3.11 -17.20 4.30
N SER A 129 -2.46 -16.27 3.61
CA SER A 129 -2.06 -16.44 2.20
C SER A 129 -0.56 -16.21 2.01
N SER A 130 0.02 -16.77 0.94
CA SER A 130 1.41 -16.45 0.57
C SER A 130 1.63 -14.95 0.34
N THR A 131 0.62 -14.22 -0.16
CA THR A 131 0.71 -12.76 -0.32
C THR A 131 0.82 -12.06 1.03
N GLU A 132 0.00 -12.45 2.00
CA GLU A 132 0.03 -11.88 3.36
C GLU A 132 1.36 -12.18 4.06
N LEU A 133 1.88 -13.41 3.94
CA LEU A 133 3.18 -13.78 4.51
C LEU A 133 4.32 -12.96 3.88
N PHE A 134 4.31 -12.82 2.55
CA PHE A 134 5.30 -12.01 1.85
C PHE A 134 5.24 -10.56 2.29
N GLN A 135 4.04 -9.97 2.34
CA GLN A 135 3.86 -8.60 2.80
C GLN A 135 4.44 -8.44 4.20
N LYS A 136 4.12 -9.35 5.13
CA LYS A 136 4.63 -9.33 6.52
C LYS A 136 6.15 -9.40 6.60
N LEU A 137 6.78 -10.21 5.77
CA LEU A 137 8.24 -10.30 5.72
C LEU A 137 8.89 -9.01 5.20
N THR A 138 8.23 -8.30 4.29
CA THR A 138 8.71 -7.03 3.71
C THR A 138 8.31 -5.79 4.52
N ALA A 139 7.54 -5.97 5.60
CA ALA A 139 7.04 -4.85 6.37
C ALA A 139 8.19 -4.11 7.05
N PRO A 140 8.29 -2.77 6.92
CA PRO A 140 9.30 -2.00 7.63
C PRO A 140 9.06 -2.04 9.14
N ALA A 141 10.15 -2.01 9.93
CA ALA A 141 10.07 -1.91 11.38
C ALA A 141 9.64 -0.50 11.83
N GLU A 142 10.11 0.51 11.11
CA GLU A 142 9.78 1.92 11.34
C GLU A 142 9.51 2.61 10.01
N VAL A 143 8.60 3.57 10.01
CA VAL A 143 8.24 4.38 8.85
C VAL A 143 8.10 5.85 9.24
N PRO A 144 8.35 6.80 8.33
CA PRO A 144 8.00 8.19 8.60
C PRO A 144 6.48 8.35 8.62
N VAL A 145 6.04 9.47 9.17
CA VAL A 145 4.71 10.04 8.87
C VAL A 145 4.88 11.19 7.88
N ARG A 146 3.80 11.88 7.51
CA ARG A 146 3.88 12.97 6.53
C ARG A 146 3.12 14.21 6.95
N VAL A 147 3.59 15.36 6.47
CA VAL A 147 2.87 16.64 6.54
C VAL A 147 2.42 17.06 5.15
N ASP A 148 1.18 17.56 5.04
CA ASP A 148 0.69 18.23 3.83
C ASP A 148 1.04 19.71 3.90
N LEU A 149 1.82 20.19 2.93
CA LEU A 149 2.23 21.59 2.85
C LEU A 149 1.28 22.36 1.93
N ALA A 150 0.88 21.78 0.79
CA ALA A 150 -0.06 22.41 -0.13
C ALA A 150 -0.86 21.38 -0.94
N GLY A 151 -2.11 21.73 -1.28
CA GLY A 151 -2.92 20.93 -2.19
C GLY A 151 -3.63 19.73 -1.55
N GLY A 152 -3.71 19.65 -0.22
CA GLY A 152 -4.55 18.66 0.47
C GLY A 152 -5.98 18.63 -0.10
N TRP A 153 -6.59 17.44 -0.09
CA TRP A 153 -7.85 17.07 -0.76
C TRP A 153 -7.78 16.88 -2.28
N LEU A 154 -6.78 17.42 -2.97
CA LEU A 154 -6.63 17.22 -4.42
C LEU A 154 -6.16 15.80 -4.78
N ASP A 155 -5.78 14.99 -3.78
CA ASP A 155 -5.56 13.55 -3.86
C ASP A 155 -6.85 12.72 -3.75
N VAL A 156 -7.98 13.32 -3.39
CA VAL A 156 -9.28 12.64 -3.39
C VAL A 156 -9.85 12.68 -4.82
N PRO A 157 -10.12 11.53 -5.46
CA PRO A 157 -10.49 11.47 -6.88
C PRO A 157 -11.64 12.40 -7.30
N ARG A 158 -12.64 12.61 -6.43
CA ARG A 158 -13.81 13.47 -6.72
C ARG A 158 -13.48 14.97 -6.71
N PHE A 159 -12.42 15.37 -6.00
CA PHE A 159 -12.03 16.78 -5.81
C PHE A 159 -10.77 17.14 -6.62
N ALA A 160 -10.22 16.19 -7.36
CA ALA A 160 -9.04 16.38 -8.18
C ALA A 160 -9.23 17.53 -9.19
N ARG A 161 -8.10 18.15 -9.57
CA ARG A 161 -8.03 19.21 -10.58
C ARG A 161 -6.91 18.90 -11.58
N PRO A 162 -7.13 19.04 -12.89
CA PRO A 162 -6.12 18.72 -13.90
C PRO A 162 -4.76 19.39 -13.66
N ASP A 163 -4.78 20.66 -13.23
CA ASP A 163 -3.57 21.45 -12.96
C ASP A 163 -3.25 21.58 -11.46
N GLY A 164 -3.87 20.72 -10.64
CA GLY A 164 -3.63 20.66 -9.20
C GLY A 164 -2.48 19.73 -8.85
N PHE A 165 -1.83 20.02 -7.73
CA PHE A 165 -0.75 19.23 -7.17
C PHE A 165 -0.97 18.95 -5.69
N VAL A 166 -0.22 18.00 -5.14
CA VAL A 166 -0.14 17.76 -3.70
C VAL A 166 1.33 17.78 -3.30
N VAL A 167 1.67 18.62 -2.33
CA VAL A 167 3.05 18.85 -1.88
C VAL A 167 3.15 18.35 -0.45
N ASN A 168 3.84 17.22 -0.28
CA ASN A 168 3.96 16.54 1.00
C ASN A 168 5.41 16.32 1.37
N CYS A 169 5.70 16.37 2.67
CA CYS A 169 7.01 16.01 3.18
C CYS A 169 6.88 14.83 4.16
N ALA A 170 7.66 13.78 3.94
CA ALA A 170 7.87 12.76 4.97
C ALA A 170 8.72 13.36 6.10
N ILE A 171 8.40 13.01 7.34
CA ILE A 171 9.03 13.61 8.52
C ILE A 171 9.47 12.58 9.56
N SER A 172 10.38 13.00 10.42
CA SER A 172 10.84 12.33 11.62
C SER A 172 10.44 13.15 12.87
N PRO A 173 10.35 12.54 14.07
CA PRO A 173 10.66 11.15 14.40
C PRO A 173 9.78 10.11 13.68
N LEU A 174 10.36 8.93 13.43
CA LEU A 174 9.66 7.81 12.80
C LEU A 174 8.66 7.18 13.78
N VAL A 175 7.74 6.39 13.24
CA VAL A 175 6.78 5.59 14.00
C VAL A 175 7.01 4.11 13.79
N SER A 176 6.71 3.32 14.83
CA SER A 176 6.71 1.86 14.80
C SER A 176 5.47 1.31 15.52
N LEU A 177 5.29 0.00 15.49
CA LEU A 177 4.21 -0.65 16.26
C LEU A 177 4.41 -0.55 17.78
N PHE A 178 5.61 -0.22 18.24
CA PHE A 178 5.96 -0.16 19.66
C PHE A 178 6.20 1.27 20.16
N ASN A 179 6.57 2.19 19.27
CA ASN A 179 6.85 3.57 19.60
C ASN A 179 6.10 4.49 18.62
N TRP A 180 5.22 5.31 19.17
CA TRP A 180 4.38 6.21 18.39
C TRP A 180 4.36 7.59 19.07
N PRO A 181 5.29 8.50 18.72
CA PRO A 181 5.47 9.79 19.40
C PRO A 181 4.41 10.85 19.06
N TYR A 182 3.40 10.53 18.25
CA TYR A 182 2.37 11.46 17.82
C TYR A 182 0.99 11.05 18.32
N GLU A 183 0.06 11.98 18.43
CA GLU A 183 -1.32 11.62 18.72
C GLU A 183 -1.94 10.78 17.60
N THR A 184 -2.70 9.76 17.97
CA THR A 184 -3.47 8.96 17.01
C THR A 184 -4.65 9.78 16.48
N CYS A 185 -5.09 9.51 15.23
CA CYS A 185 -6.19 10.26 14.60
C CYS A 185 -5.96 11.78 14.59
N ALA A 186 -4.74 12.22 14.27
CA ALA A 186 -4.33 13.61 14.34
C ALA A 186 -3.94 14.24 12.99
N GLY A 187 -4.26 13.59 11.86
CA GLY A 187 -4.07 14.18 10.53
C GLY A 187 -2.64 14.16 9.97
N LEU A 188 -1.73 13.32 10.50
CA LEU A 188 -0.35 13.14 10.01
C LEU A 188 -0.15 11.91 9.10
N GLY A 189 -1.23 11.36 8.52
CA GLY A 189 -1.13 10.13 7.73
C GLY A 189 -0.80 8.87 8.53
N GLY A 190 -1.20 8.84 9.80
CA GLY A 190 -0.99 7.69 10.69
C GLY A 190 -1.67 6.40 10.21
N SER A 191 -2.78 6.48 9.48
CA SER A 191 -3.44 5.31 8.86
C SER A 191 -2.55 4.65 7.82
N GLY A 192 -1.93 5.45 6.94
CA GLY A 192 -0.96 4.98 5.96
C GLY A 192 0.25 4.33 6.63
N ALA A 193 0.85 4.99 7.61
CA ALA A 193 1.99 4.45 8.36
C ALA A 193 1.64 3.12 9.07
N HIS A 194 0.51 3.07 9.78
CA HIS A 194 0.06 1.86 10.46
C HIS A 194 -0.22 0.71 9.49
N ALA A 195 -0.83 0.99 8.33
CA ALA A 195 -1.06 -0.01 7.32
C ALA A 195 0.24 -0.59 6.76
N LEU A 196 1.27 0.24 6.54
CA LEU A 196 2.59 -0.23 6.10
C LEU A 196 3.30 -1.10 7.15
N LEU A 197 3.29 -0.67 8.42
CA LEU A 197 3.84 -1.44 9.54
C LEU A 197 3.11 -2.78 9.73
N MET A 198 1.79 -2.81 9.46
CA MET A 198 0.96 -4.02 9.49
C MET A 198 0.99 -4.83 8.20
N ALA A 199 1.84 -4.45 7.23
CA ALA A 199 2.00 -5.14 5.96
C ALA A 199 0.73 -5.21 5.10
N LYS A 200 -0.09 -4.17 5.16
CA LYS A 200 -1.31 -4.05 4.35
C LYS A 200 -1.02 -3.17 3.13
N ASP A 201 -1.72 -3.46 2.03
CA ASP A 201 -1.71 -2.58 0.85
C ASP A 201 -2.53 -1.32 1.16
N ALA A 202 -1.83 -0.32 1.69
CA ALA A 202 -2.41 0.91 2.22
C ALA A 202 -3.04 1.77 1.12
N VAL A 203 -2.37 1.90 -0.04
CA VAL A 203 -2.88 2.68 -1.20
C VAL A 203 -4.20 2.11 -1.70
N LYS A 204 -4.24 0.78 -1.90
CA LYS A 204 -5.46 0.13 -2.40
C LYS A 204 -6.60 0.22 -1.38
N SER A 205 -6.29 0.09 -0.09
CA SER A 205 -7.27 0.24 0.99
C SER A 205 -7.86 1.65 1.04
N GLU A 206 -7.04 2.68 0.83
CA GLU A 206 -7.49 4.07 0.85
C GLU A 206 -8.34 4.43 -0.37
N LEU A 207 -7.89 4.07 -1.58
CA LEU A 207 -8.67 4.26 -2.80
C LEU A 207 -10.05 3.56 -2.75
N ALA A 208 -10.12 2.37 -2.15
CA ALA A 208 -11.37 1.62 -2.00
C ALA A 208 -12.38 2.32 -1.07
N ASN A 209 -11.90 3.11 -0.10
CA ASN A 209 -12.73 3.87 0.83
C ASN A 209 -13.04 5.29 0.33
N ASN A 210 -12.69 5.63 -0.92
CA ASN A 210 -12.80 6.98 -1.50
C ASN A 210 -12.11 8.06 -0.65
N VAL A 211 -11.07 7.69 0.09
CA VAL A 211 -10.19 8.63 0.79
C VAL A 211 -8.98 8.97 -0.09
N GLY A 212 -8.27 10.04 0.26
CA GLY A 212 -7.08 10.48 -0.46
C GLY A 212 -5.97 9.43 -0.39
N TRP A 213 -5.14 9.33 -1.43
CA TRP A 213 -4.12 8.28 -1.56
C TRP A 213 -2.72 8.72 -1.11
N GLN A 214 -2.55 9.99 -0.71
CA GLN A 214 -1.23 10.61 -0.50
C GLN A 214 -0.43 10.00 0.66
N ASP A 215 -1.10 9.55 1.72
CA ASP A 215 -0.45 9.07 2.95
C ASP A 215 0.50 7.91 2.68
N PRO A 216 0.03 6.78 2.13
CA PRO A 216 0.88 5.63 1.89
C PRO A 216 1.95 5.87 0.82
N VAL A 217 1.67 6.68 -0.22
CA VAL A 217 2.68 6.91 -1.27
C VAL A 217 3.80 7.82 -0.82
N VAL A 218 3.52 8.86 -0.02
CA VAL A 218 4.56 9.75 0.52
C VAL A 218 5.43 9.01 1.52
N ILE A 219 4.82 8.17 2.39
CA ILE A 219 5.57 7.40 3.38
C ILE A 219 6.51 6.39 2.70
N HIS A 220 6.06 5.79 1.60
CA HIS A 220 6.92 4.93 0.77
C HIS A 220 8.05 5.69 0.08
N GLU A 221 7.74 6.84 -0.53
CA GLU A 221 8.69 7.57 -1.37
C GLU A 221 9.70 8.38 -0.53
N THR A 222 9.29 8.95 0.61
CA THR A 222 10.09 9.80 1.51
C THR A 222 10.56 11.12 0.88
N GLY A 223 11.04 12.08 1.69
CA GLY A 223 11.47 13.40 1.20
C GLY A 223 10.33 14.38 0.98
N LEU A 224 10.59 15.46 0.23
CA LEU A 224 9.55 16.38 -0.26
C LEU A 224 9.11 15.93 -1.66
N CYS A 225 7.88 15.46 -1.75
CA CYS A 225 7.28 14.92 -2.97
C CYS A 225 6.20 15.87 -3.48
N VAL A 226 6.20 16.07 -4.80
CA VAL A 226 5.11 16.74 -5.52
C VAL A 226 4.40 15.73 -6.38
N TRP A 227 3.10 15.60 -6.19
CA TRP A 227 2.25 14.66 -6.91
C TRP A 227 1.24 15.41 -7.77
N ARG A 228 0.91 14.86 -8.94
CA ARG A 228 -0.19 15.37 -9.77
C ARG A 228 -1.51 14.98 -9.13
N SER A 229 -2.43 15.94 -9.04
CA SER A 229 -3.80 15.69 -8.62
C SER A 229 -4.48 14.75 -9.61
N GLY A 230 -5.24 13.78 -9.08
CA GLY A 230 -5.88 12.79 -9.94
C GLY A 230 -6.42 11.57 -9.19
N PRO A 231 -7.02 10.62 -9.93
CA PRO A 231 -7.64 9.43 -9.36
C PRO A 231 -6.63 8.41 -8.84
N ARG A 232 -5.35 8.57 -9.18
CA ARG A 232 -4.26 7.67 -8.80
C ARG A 232 -3.00 8.49 -8.51
N PRO A 233 -2.10 7.97 -7.66
CA PRO A 233 -0.81 8.61 -7.42
C PRO A 233 0.03 8.67 -8.69
N VAL A 234 0.43 9.88 -9.07
CA VAL A 234 1.42 10.13 -10.12
C VAL A 234 2.43 11.13 -9.57
N LEU A 235 3.65 10.66 -9.28
CA LEU A 235 4.73 11.52 -8.81
C LEU A 235 5.14 12.45 -9.96
N ASP A 236 5.11 13.76 -9.72
CA ASP A 236 5.65 14.74 -10.66
C ASP A 236 7.18 14.78 -10.50
N PHE A 237 7.64 15.06 -9.28
CA PHE A 237 9.05 14.98 -8.89
C PHE A 237 9.18 14.89 -7.37
N LYS A 238 10.40 14.56 -6.92
CA LYS A 238 10.81 14.54 -5.51
C LYS A 238 12.17 15.19 -5.38
N ILE A 239 12.38 15.90 -4.27
CA ILE A 239 13.65 16.59 -3.99
C ILE A 239 14.13 16.33 -2.57
N ASN A 240 15.44 16.52 -2.36
CA ASN A 240 16.03 16.61 -1.04
C ASN A 240 15.47 17.85 -0.28
N PRO A 241 14.80 17.65 0.87
CA PRO A 241 14.17 18.72 1.64
C PRO A 241 15.11 19.45 2.60
N SER A 242 16.43 19.40 2.40
CA SER A 242 17.42 19.98 3.33
C SER A 242 17.18 21.47 3.65
N PHE A 243 16.62 22.23 2.71
CA PHE A 243 16.25 23.65 2.92
C PHE A 243 15.12 23.86 3.96
N LEU A 244 14.45 22.79 4.41
CA LEU A 244 13.44 22.79 5.47
C LEU A 244 13.98 22.35 6.84
N ARG A 245 15.26 21.98 6.95
CA ARG A 245 15.85 21.57 8.23
C ARG A 245 15.77 22.68 9.26
N ASN A 246 15.43 22.34 10.50
CA ASN A 246 15.22 23.28 11.61
C ASN A 246 14.13 24.35 11.35
N LYS A 247 13.23 24.15 10.39
CA LYS A 247 12.17 25.12 10.07
C LYS A 247 10.77 24.63 10.37
N LEU A 248 10.58 23.33 10.62
CA LEU A 248 9.27 22.70 10.75
C LEU A 248 8.98 22.31 12.19
N ALA A 249 7.77 22.58 12.65
CA ALA A 249 7.26 22.07 13.91
C ALA A 249 5.80 21.63 13.78
N LEU A 250 5.36 20.74 14.67
CA LEU A 250 3.96 20.40 14.82
C LEU A 250 3.39 20.97 16.11
N PHE A 251 2.12 21.34 16.07
CA PHE A 251 1.35 21.78 17.23
C PHE A 251 0.11 20.91 17.36
N TRP A 252 -0.06 20.25 18.52
CA TRP A 252 -1.27 19.50 18.82
C TRP A 252 -2.39 20.44 19.26
N THR A 253 -3.51 20.43 18.57
CA THR A 253 -4.61 21.38 18.83
C THR A 253 -5.49 21.01 20.03
N GLY A 254 -5.21 19.87 20.69
CA GLY A 254 -6.04 19.35 21.79
C GLY A 254 -7.34 18.68 21.34
N LYS A 255 -7.61 18.60 20.03
CA LYS A 255 -8.84 18.04 19.46
C LYS A 255 -8.50 16.94 18.46
N THR A 256 -9.19 15.81 18.54
CA THR A 256 -9.10 14.72 17.55
C THR A 256 -9.54 15.19 16.18
N HIS A 257 -8.91 14.67 15.14
CA HIS A 257 -9.21 15.01 13.76
C HIS A 257 -10.54 14.40 13.31
N VAL A 258 -11.51 15.22 12.89
CA VAL A 258 -12.82 14.76 12.39
C VAL A 258 -12.92 15.02 10.88
N THR A 259 -12.78 13.97 10.07
CA THR A 259 -12.80 14.08 8.59
C THR A 259 -14.16 13.70 7.97
N MET A 260 -14.83 12.66 8.47
CA MET A 260 -15.96 12.02 7.77
C MET A 260 -17.24 12.87 7.78
N GLU A 261 -17.53 13.56 8.88
CA GLU A 261 -18.74 14.40 9.01
C GLU A 261 -18.65 15.71 8.24
N LEU A 262 -17.43 16.12 7.87
CA LEU A 262 -17.13 17.41 7.23
C LEU A 262 -16.65 17.24 5.78
N ALA A 263 -16.58 16.01 5.26
CA ALA A 263 -16.08 15.73 3.92
C ALA A 263 -16.87 16.43 2.79
N ASN A 264 -18.15 16.73 3.03
CA ASN A 264 -19.05 17.38 2.08
C ASN A 264 -19.18 18.90 2.28
N LEU A 265 -18.37 19.52 3.15
CA LEU A 265 -18.33 20.97 3.24
C LEU A 265 -17.92 21.59 1.89
N PRO A 266 -18.53 22.71 1.49
CA PRO A 266 -18.09 23.43 0.31
C PRO A 266 -16.69 23.99 0.55
N ARG A 267 -15.71 23.53 -0.24
CA ARG A 267 -14.32 24.02 -0.21
C ARG A 267 -13.96 24.70 -1.52
N ASP A 268 -13.09 25.69 -1.44
CA ASP A 268 -12.54 26.35 -2.63
C ASP A 268 -11.39 25.53 -3.22
N TYR A 269 -11.76 24.44 -3.91
CA TYR A 269 -10.81 23.54 -4.55
C TYR A 269 -10.00 24.21 -5.66
N ASP A 270 -10.50 25.30 -6.24
CA ASP A 270 -9.79 26.05 -7.29
C ASP A 270 -8.72 26.97 -6.68
N LEU A 271 -8.97 27.55 -5.50
CA LEU A 271 -7.93 28.20 -4.71
C LEU A 271 -6.89 27.22 -4.19
N LEU A 272 -7.29 26.02 -3.74
CA LEU A 272 -6.34 24.96 -3.37
C LEU A 272 -5.45 24.55 -4.55
N ALA A 273 -6.02 24.43 -5.75
CA ALA A 273 -5.26 24.12 -6.96
C ALA A 273 -4.22 25.22 -7.26
N ARG A 274 -4.60 26.50 -7.19
CA ARG A 274 -3.65 27.63 -7.34
C ARG A 274 -2.55 27.62 -6.28
N GLY A 275 -2.90 27.42 -5.01
CA GLY A 275 -1.94 27.29 -3.92
C GLY A 275 -0.97 26.11 -4.13
N SER A 276 -1.47 24.99 -4.67
CA SER A 276 -0.65 23.82 -4.98
C SER A 276 0.36 24.06 -6.11
N GLN A 277 0.04 24.91 -7.09
CA GLN A 277 0.97 25.30 -8.15
C GLN A 277 2.12 26.13 -7.58
N ILE A 278 1.83 27.07 -6.70
CA ILE A 278 2.85 27.85 -5.97
C ILE A 278 3.71 26.90 -5.13
N GLY A 279 3.09 25.94 -4.42
CA GLY A 279 3.83 24.95 -3.61
C GLY A 279 4.74 24.05 -4.47
N ARG A 280 4.29 23.66 -5.66
CA ARG A 280 5.08 22.93 -6.63
C ARG A 280 6.30 23.74 -7.09
N GLU A 281 6.09 24.99 -7.49
CA GLU A 281 7.18 25.86 -7.90
C GLU A 281 8.17 26.12 -6.75
N ALA A 282 7.65 26.34 -5.54
CA ALA A 282 8.46 26.49 -4.33
C ALA A 282 9.35 25.27 -4.06
N ALA A 283 8.80 24.05 -4.24
CA ALA A 283 9.59 22.83 -4.14
C ALA A 283 10.68 22.81 -5.24
N MET A 284 10.31 23.02 -6.50
CA MET A 284 11.26 23.00 -7.63
C MET A 284 12.43 23.99 -7.43
N GLU A 285 12.14 25.19 -6.94
CA GLU A 285 13.11 26.26 -6.69
C GLU A 285 13.83 26.14 -5.33
N ARG A 286 13.40 25.22 -4.45
CA ARG A 286 13.81 25.14 -3.04
C ARG A 286 13.60 26.47 -2.29
N ASN A 287 12.50 27.15 -2.61
CA ASN A 287 12.17 28.48 -2.11
C ASN A 287 11.25 28.39 -0.89
N PHE A 288 11.80 28.64 0.30
CA PHE A 288 11.06 28.56 1.57
C PHE A 288 9.94 29.61 1.69
N ASP A 289 10.14 30.81 1.19
CA ASP A 289 9.16 31.90 1.30
C ASP A 289 7.92 31.63 0.45
N LYS A 290 8.16 31.14 -0.76
CA LYS A 290 7.12 30.72 -1.70
C LYS A 290 6.36 29.49 -1.17
N LEU A 291 7.04 28.59 -0.48
CA LEU A 291 6.39 27.47 0.20
C LEU A 291 5.49 27.95 1.35
N CYS A 292 5.95 28.94 2.13
CA CYS A 292 5.15 29.57 3.17
C CYS A 292 3.89 30.24 2.59
N GLU A 293 3.99 30.87 1.41
CA GLU A 293 2.83 31.41 0.69
C GLU A 293 1.80 30.33 0.36
N ALA A 294 2.24 29.20 -0.22
CA ALA A 294 1.35 28.08 -0.52
C ALA A 294 0.67 27.49 0.73
N VAL A 295 1.40 27.43 1.84
CA VAL A 295 0.87 27.00 3.15
C VAL A 295 -0.22 27.96 3.65
N ARG A 296 -0.01 29.28 3.56
CA ARG A 296 -1.00 30.29 3.98
C ARG A 296 -2.27 30.21 3.13
N ILE A 297 -2.15 30.04 1.82
CA ILE A 297 -3.33 29.86 0.94
C ILE A 297 -4.15 28.66 1.39
N THR A 298 -3.51 27.55 1.74
CA THR A 298 -4.22 26.36 2.23
C THR A 298 -4.90 26.63 3.58
N HIS A 299 -4.24 27.36 4.49
CA HIS A 299 -4.81 27.74 5.78
C HIS A 299 -6.00 28.68 5.63
N ASP A 300 -5.96 29.63 4.71
CA ASP A 300 -7.07 30.54 4.43
C ASP A 300 -8.32 29.77 3.95
N VAL A 301 -8.12 28.72 3.15
CA VAL A 301 -9.21 27.81 2.77
C VAL A 301 -9.76 27.08 4.00
N GLN A 302 -8.88 26.52 4.84
CA GLN A 302 -9.28 25.85 6.09
C GLN A 302 -10.08 26.76 7.03
N LEU A 303 -9.69 28.03 7.17
CA LEU A 303 -10.45 29.00 7.98
C LEU A 303 -11.83 29.30 7.38
N LYS A 304 -11.94 29.41 6.05
CA LYS A 304 -13.23 29.59 5.36
C LYS A 304 -14.15 28.37 5.49
N GLU A 305 -13.59 27.18 5.73
CA GLU A 305 -14.35 25.96 6.06
C GLU A 305 -14.87 25.96 7.52
N GLY A 306 -14.50 26.95 8.33
CA GLY A 306 -14.91 27.07 9.73
C GLY A 306 -13.93 26.42 10.72
N MET A 307 -12.70 26.11 10.30
CA MET A 307 -11.65 25.73 11.25
C MET A 307 -11.31 26.90 12.18
N GLN A 308 -10.92 26.58 13.40
CA GLN A 308 -10.56 27.60 14.39
C GLN A 308 -9.19 28.22 14.02
N PRO A 309 -8.98 29.51 14.33
CA PRO A 309 -7.67 30.11 14.19
C PRO A 309 -6.63 29.38 15.05
N LEU A 310 -5.47 29.12 14.45
CA LEU A 310 -4.31 28.56 15.12
C LEU A 310 -3.55 29.65 15.90
N PRO A 311 -3.00 29.34 17.10
CA PRO A 311 -2.27 30.31 17.91
C PRO A 311 -1.04 30.88 17.19
N ASP A 312 -0.70 32.14 17.46
CA ASP A 312 0.53 32.77 16.96
C ASP A 312 1.72 32.32 17.82
N MET A 313 2.75 31.84 17.15
CA MET A 313 3.99 31.33 17.74
C MET A 313 5.22 32.02 17.13
N GLY A 314 5.05 33.13 16.39
CA GLY A 314 6.14 33.80 15.68
C GLY A 314 6.53 33.09 14.38
N GLU A 315 5.62 32.29 13.81
CA GLU A 315 5.84 31.56 12.57
C GLU A 315 5.73 32.43 11.33
N LYS A 316 6.31 31.93 10.24
CA LYS A 316 6.15 32.51 8.90
C LYS A 316 4.84 32.05 8.27
N ALA A 317 4.50 30.77 8.43
CA ALA A 317 3.24 30.21 7.96
C ALA A 317 2.82 29.02 8.82
N LYS A 318 1.52 28.75 8.84
CA LYS A 318 0.94 27.59 9.53
C LYS A 318 -0.33 27.12 8.84
N LYS A 319 -0.68 25.85 9.03
CA LYS A 319 -1.94 25.24 8.61
C LYS A 319 -2.22 23.96 9.37
N TYR A 320 -3.45 23.46 9.34
CA TYR A 320 -3.77 22.11 9.81
C TYR A 320 -3.19 21.05 8.86
N CYS A 321 -2.67 19.94 9.40
CA CYS A 321 -2.03 18.87 8.61
C CYS A 321 -3.04 17.98 7.85
N GLY A 322 -4.26 17.87 8.38
CA GLY A 322 -5.33 17.07 7.78
C GLY A 322 -6.45 17.92 7.19
N GLY A 323 -7.34 17.26 6.45
CA GLY A 323 -8.48 17.90 5.80
C GLY A 323 -9.71 18.13 6.68
N GLY A 324 -9.83 17.42 7.80
CA GLY A 324 -10.83 17.61 8.84
C GLY A 324 -10.45 18.65 9.91
N HIS A 325 -11.40 19.00 10.77
CA HIS A 325 -11.18 19.97 11.85
C HIS A 325 -10.41 19.31 13.01
N GLY A 326 -9.46 20.04 13.60
CA GLY A 326 -8.61 19.53 14.69
C GLY A 326 -7.42 18.70 14.18
N GLY A 327 -6.73 18.02 15.09
CA GLY A 327 -5.52 17.28 14.79
C GLY A 327 -4.25 18.10 15.08
N TYR A 328 -3.19 17.76 14.35
CA TYR A 328 -1.97 18.56 14.29
C TYR A 328 -2.09 19.70 13.29
N ALA A 329 -1.39 20.78 13.60
CA ALA A 329 -1.03 21.82 12.64
C ALA A 329 0.48 21.84 12.43
N VAL A 330 0.90 22.13 11.20
CA VAL A 330 2.31 22.34 10.85
C VAL A 330 2.61 23.83 10.86
N TYR A 331 3.74 24.19 11.44
CA TYR A 331 4.26 25.55 11.54
C TYR A 331 5.63 25.62 10.85
N LEU A 332 5.83 26.69 10.09
CA LEU A 332 7.04 26.98 9.31
C LEU A 332 7.70 28.23 9.88
N PHE A 333 8.96 28.13 10.26
CA PHE A 333 9.77 29.22 10.84
C PHE A 333 11.00 29.49 9.99
N ASP A 334 11.53 30.72 10.03
CA ASP A 334 12.86 30.99 9.47
C ASP A 334 13.94 30.22 10.25
N ASP A 335 13.81 30.16 11.57
CA ASP A 335 14.55 29.27 12.47
C ASP A 335 13.57 28.81 13.56
N ARG A 336 13.42 27.49 13.76
CA ARG A 336 12.43 26.93 14.69
C ARG A 336 12.79 27.34 16.12
N PRO A 337 11.89 28.01 16.85
CA PRO A 337 12.15 28.38 18.23
C PRO A 337 12.06 27.14 19.14
N PHE A 338 12.78 27.18 20.25
CA PHE A 338 12.48 26.27 21.36
C PHE A 338 11.15 26.67 22.00
N ASN A 339 10.18 25.76 21.96
CA ASN A 339 8.86 25.97 22.56
C ASN A 339 8.28 24.62 22.99
N SER A 340 7.95 24.46 24.27
CA SER A 340 7.46 23.20 24.83
C SER A 340 6.09 22.75 24.30
N GLN A 341 5.35 23.63 23.62
CA GLN A 341 4.08 23.31 22.96
C GLN A 341 4.28 22.79 21.53
N LEU A 342 5.48 22.96 20.97
CA LEU A 342 5.84 22.51 19.64
C LEU A 342 6.54 21.16 19.71
N ILE A 343 6.14 20.25 18.82
CA ILE A 343 6.83 19.00 18.57
C ILE A 343 7.82 19.26 17.43
N GLU A 344 9.10 19.05 17.72
CA GLU A 344 10.16 19.16 16.73
C GLU A 344 10.05 18.03 15.71
N ILE A 345 10.08 18.42 14.43
CA ILE A 345 10.07 17.48 13.31
C ILE A 345 11.14 17.87 12.31
N GLU A 346 11.78 16.87 11.72
CA GLU A 346 12.76 17.08 10.65
C GLU A 346 12.32 16.34 9.40
N PRO A 347 12.55 16.90 8.20
CA PRO A 347 12.20 16.22 6.98
C PRO A 347 13.02 14.93 6.84
N TYR A 348 12.35 13.83 6.58
CA TYR A 348 12.94 12.50 6.49
C TYR A 348 13.07 12.05 5.04
N MET A 349 14.25 11.53 4.69
CA MET A 349 14.53 10.99 3.37
C MET A 349 15.45 9.77 3.51
N ARG A 350 15.02 8.62 2.97
CA ARG A 350 15.73 7.35 3.16
C ARG A 350 16.96 7.18 2.27
N HIS A 351 16.99 7.84 1.11
CA HIS A 351 18.05 7.67 0.11
C HIS A 351 18.33 8.98 -0.66
N PHE A 352 19.49 9.57 -0.40
CA PHE A 352 20.32 10.21 -1.43
C PHE A 352 21.69 9.51 -1.37
N LEU A 353 22.25 9.19 -2.54
CA LEU A 353 23.71 9.19 -2.65
C LEU A 353 24.05 10.67 -2.63
N ASP A 354 24.72 11.14 -1.59
CA ASP A 354 25.30 12.47 -1.59
C ASP A 354 26.28 12.52 -2.77
N SER A 355 25.86 13.15 -3.86
CA SER A 355 26.72 13.41 -5.01
C SER A 355 27.25 14.84 -4.97
N ASP A 356 27.48 15.38 -3.78
CA ASP A 356 28.02 16.73 -3.54
C ASP A 356 28.81 16.75 -2.20
N ASP A 357 29.78 15.84 -2.04
CA ASP A 357 30.96 16.02 -1.18
C ASP A 357 32.23 15.90 -2.03
#